data_AF-A0A970QKM7-F1
#
_entry.id   AF-A0A970QKM7-F1
#
_cell.length_a   1.000
_cell.length_b   1.000
_cell.length_c   1.000
_cell.angle_alpha   90.00
_cell.angle_beta   90.00
_cell.angle_gamma   90.00
#
_symmetry.space_group_name_H-M   'P 1'
#
loop_
_entity.id
_entity.type
_entity.pdbx_description
1 polymer ?
#
loop_
_entity_poly.entity_id
_entity_poly.type
_entity_poly.pdbx_seq_one_letter_code
_entity_poly.pdbx_strand_id
1 'polypeptide(L)'
;RLSEALDVASWDNYPLWRGDESDARLAAETAMVHDLNRCLKDGRPFMLMESSPSATNWQPVAKLRRPGGHLLYSLQAVAHGSDTVQYFQYRKSRGSSEKLHGAVIDHVGHEHTRVFREVAETGDLLARLDALVGTSRPAQVALVYDVENRWALEAAQGFKRDKQYVQTLYDHYRPFWQMGVTVDVIDTTKELSSYKLVVVPMLYLIRPGLAGKLTAFVRGGGTLVVTYASGYVDEHDLCFLGGFPGPLKELLGIWNEEIDALHDGETRKVSWNGRQYEARDFCERIHLEGARQIGRFDEDFYVGQPALTVCPTGSGRAYYVAARLDDDFQDDFFGWLAESLDLRRPLTRPLPAGCTAQVRSDGENEYVFIMNFMPYPVKVDVAEGGTSLVSQTRRQGRIELPERSLEIICRPADG
;
A
#
# COMPACT_ATOMS: atom_id res chain seq x y z
N ARG A 1 -20.86 2.22 -9.73
CA ARG A 1 -20.08 2.04 -8.47
C ARG A 1 -20.46 3.13 -7.47
N LEU A 2 -20.41 2.90 -6.15
CA LEU A 2 -20.84 3.92 -5.17
C LEU A 2 -20.08 5.24 -5.30
N SER A 3 -18.76 5.17 -5.52
CA SER A 3 -17.92 6.35 -5.66
C SER A 3 -18.34 7.27 -6.80
N GLU A 4 -18.93 6.77 -7.90
CA GLU A 4 -19.39 7.58 -9.03
C GLU A 4 -20.53 8.53 -8.66
N ALA A 5 -21.35 8.16 -7.67
CA ALA A 5 -22.51 8.94 -7.22
C ALA A 5 -22.18 9.99 -6.14
N LEU A 6 -20.93 10.04 -5.65
CA LEU A 6 -20.50 10.97 -4.61
C LEU A 6 -19.60 12.07 -5.20
N ASP A 7 -19.50 13.26 -4.61
CA ASP A 7 -18.60 14.30 -5.12
C ASP A 7 -17.15 14.09 -4.66
N VAL A 8 -16.99 13.66 -3.41
CA VAL A 8 -15.71 13.47 -2.71
C VAL A 8 -15.69 12.11 -2.01
N ALA A 9 -14.53 11.48 -1.94
CA ALA A 9 -14.35 10.26 -1.14
C ALA A 9 -14.13 10.64 0.32
N SER A 10 -14.70 9.87 1.23
CA SER A 10 -14.43 9.99 2.66
C SER A 10 -14.46 8.63 3.32
N TRP A 11 -13.69 8.46 4.40
CA TRP A 11 -13.69 7.19 5.14
C TRP A 11 -13.30 7.35 6.60
N ASP A 12 -13.53 6.27 7.35
CA ASP A 12 -13.37 6.19 8.79
C ASP A 12 -12.22 5.24 9.14
N ASN A 13 -11.21 5.75 9.83
CA ASN A 13 -9.94 5.04 10.05
C ASN A 13 -9.71 4.72 11.54
N TYR A 14 -9.76 3.43 11.88
CA TYR A 14 -9.54 2.92 13.24
C TYR A 14 -8.50 1.79 13.29
N PRO A 15 -7.21 2.04 13.00
CA PRO A 15 -6.19 0.99 13.06
C PRO A 15 -5.97 0.51 14.50
N LEU A 16 -5.70 -0.78 14.67
CA LEU A 16 -5.40 -1.39 15.96
C LEU A 16 -3.94 -1.15 16.36
N TRP A 17 -3.57 0.12 16.57
CA TRP A 17 -2.22 0.51 16.96
C TRP A 17 -1.77 -0.24 18.22
N ARG A 18 -0.51 -0.66 18.25
CA ARG A 18 0.06 -1.50 19.32
C ARG A 18 -0.67 -2.84 19.47
N GLY A 19 -1.16 -3.41 18.37
CA GLY A 19 -1.68 -4.78 18.28
C GLY A 19 -0.56 -5.82 18.27
N ASP A 20 -0.81 -6.94 17.60
CA ASP A 20 0.16 -8.03 17.44
C ASP A 20 1.21 -7.69 16.36
N GLU A 21 0.83 -6.87 15.38
CA GLU A 21 1.75 -6.36 14.36
C GLU A 21 2.50 -5.09 14.80
N SER A 22 3.66 -4.85 14.18
CA SER A 22 4.40 -3.61 14.42
C SER A 22 3.62 -2.37 13.95
N ASP A 23 3.77 -1.25 14.66
CA ASP A 23 3.14 0.02 14.26
C ASP A 23 3.58 0.43 12.82
N ALA A 24 4.80 0.10 12.41
CA ALA A 24 5.27 0.35 11.05
C ALA A 24 4.51 -0.44 9.97
N ARG A 25 4.25 -1.73 10.22
CA ARG A 25 3.48 -2.58 9.31
C ARG A 25 2.05 -2.08 9.18
N LEU A 26 1.39 -1.85 10.32
CA LEU A 26 0.03 -1.31 10.36
C LEU A 26 -0.06 0.08 9.69
N ALA A 27 0.99 0.90 9.79
CA ALA A 27 1.06 2.18 9.08
C ALA A 27 1.08 1.99 7.56
N ALA A 28 1.86 1.03 7.04
CA ALA A 28 1.85 0.72 5.60
C ALA A 28 0.47 0.23 5.13
N GLU A 29 -0.20 -0.63 5.91
CA GLU A 29 -1.55 -1.11 5.59
C GLU A 29 -2.57 0.03 5.57
N THR A 30 -2.53 0.87 6.61
CA THR A 30 -3.38 2.06 6.72
C THR A 30 -3.13 3.03 5.55
N ALA A 31 -1.87 3.20 5.15
CA ALA A 31 -1.48 4.01 3.99
C ALA A 31 -2.06 3.47 2.68
N MET A 32 -2.07 2.16 2.46
CA MET A 32 -2.70 1.56 1.28
C MET A 32 -4.19 1.89 1.21
N VAL A 33 -4.89 1.89 2.35
CA VAL A 33 -6.32 2.24 2.41
C VAL A 33 -6.53 3.75 2.18
N HIS A 34 -5.63 4.62 2.66
CA HIS A 34 -5.65 6.03 2.28
C HIS A 34 -5.50 6.21 0.76
N ASP A 35 -4.54 5.52 0.15
CA ASP A 35 -4.29 5.58 -1.29
C ASP A 35 -5.47 5.04 -2.10
N LEU A 36 -6.13 3.97 -1.64
CA LEU A 36 -7.38 3.47 -2.22
C LEU A 36 -8.46 4.56 -2.23
N ASN A 37 -8.69 5.23 -1.09
CA ASN A 37 -9.71 6.27 -0.98
C ASN A 37 -9.40 7.49 -1.85
N ARG A 38 -8.14 7.90 -1.97
CA ARG A 38 -7.69 8.93 -2.91
C ARG A 38 -8.03 8.52 -4.36
N CYS A 39 -7.78 7.26 -4.72
CA CYS A 39 -7.95 6.76 -6.09
C CYS A 39 -9.41 6.57 -6.51
N LEU A 40 -10.36 6.47 -5.55
CA LEU A 40 -11.80 6.41 -5.85
C LEU A 40 -12.28 7.59 -6.70
N LYS A 41 -11.62 8.75 -6.56
CA LYS A 41 -11.92 10.00 -7.28
C LYS A 41 -10.77 10.51 -8.14
N ASP A 42 -10.03 9.60 -8.76
CA ASP A 42 -8.98 9.89 -9.75
C ASP A 42 -7.84 10.75 -9.19
N GLY A 43 -7.41 10.44 -7.96
CA GLY A 43 -6.30 11.12 -7.32
C GLY A 43 -6.70 12.40 -6.57
N ARG A 44 -7.96 12.84 -6.65
CA ARG A 44 -8.45 13.99 -5.89
C ARG A 44 -8.33 13.75 -4.38
N PRO A 45 -8.07 14.80 -3.58
CA PRO A 45 -8.04 14.68 -2.14
C PRO A 45 -9.33 14.06 -1.57
N PHE A 46 -9.17 13.28 -0.51
CA PHE A 46 -10.28 12.66 0.23
C PHE A 46 -10.45 13.32 1.60
N MET A 47 -11.50 12.93 2.32
CA MET A 47 -11.74 13.37 3.69
C MET A 47 -11.52 12.20 4.66
N LEU A 48 -10.61 12.35 5.63
CA LEU A 48 -10.60 11.50 6.81
C LEU A 48 -11.76 11.95 7.70
N MET A 49 -12.91 11.31 7.53
CA MET A 49 -14.17 11.70 8.17
C MET A 49 -14.20 11.31 9.64
N GLU A 50 -13.67 10.13 9.95
CA GLU A 50 -13.52 9.70 11.33
C GLU A 50 -12.17 9.08 11.62
N SER A 51 -11.70 9.38 12.83
CA SER A 51 -10.64 8.66 13.52
C SER A 51 -10.83 8.86 15.03
N SER A 52 -10.28 7.97 15.86
CA SER A 52 -10.31 8.22 17.32
C SER A 52 -9.08 9.06 17.73
N PRO A 53 -9.25 10.14 18.52
CA PRO A 53 -8.10 10.86 19.09
C PRO A 53 -7.44 10.06 20.23
N SER A 54 -8.05 8.94 20.68
CA SER A 54 -7.47 8.04 21.68
C SER A 54 -7.83 6.57 21.38
N ALA A 55 -8.47 5.87 22.32
CA ALA A 55 -8.88 4.47 22.14
C ALA A 55 -10.26 4.36 21.47
N THR A 56 -10.58 3.21 20.90
CA THR A 56 -11.95 2.86 20.48
C THR A 56 -12.68 2.13 21.61
N ASN A 57 -13.98 1.87 21.45
CA ASN A 57 -14.79 1.10 22.40
C ASN A 57 -15.04 -0.35 21.96
N TRP A 58 -14.94 -0.66 20.66
CA TRP A 58 -15.43 -1.91 20.07
C TRP A 58 -14.31 -2.89 19.69
N GLN A 59 -13.06 -2.43 19.61
CA GLN A 59 -11.92 -3.32 19.34
C GLN A 59 -11.71 -4.29 20.52
N PRO A 60 -11.09 -5.47 20.30
CA PRO A 60 -10.84 -6.45 21.35
C PRO A 60 -10.10 -5.87 22.57
N VAL A 61 -9.21 -4.90 22.33
CA VAL A 61 -8.49 -4.17 23.38
C VAL A 61 -8.47 -2.67 23.07
N ALA A 62 -9.12 -1.88 23.92
CA ALA A 62 -9.14 -0.41 23.83
C ALA A 62 -7.80 0.21 24.30
N LYS A 63 -6.73 0.09 23.51
CA LYS A 63 -5.41 0.64 23.86
C LYS A 63 -5.36 2.16 23.64
N LEU A 64 -4.75 2.86 24.59
CA LEU A 64 -4.44 4.28 24.45
C LEU A 64 -3.34 4.49 23.40
N ARG A 65 -3.52 5.50 22.54
CA ARG A 65 -2.43 6.06 21.73
C ARG A 65 -1.29 6.51 22.65
N ARG A 66 -0.04 6.26 22.23
CA ARG A 66 1.14 6.79 22.92
C ARG A 66 1.37 8.25 22.51
N PRO A 67 2.05 9.05 23.36
CA PRO A 67 2.42 10.42 23.00
C PRO A 67 3.08 10.51 21.62
N GLY A 68 2.78 11.58 20.89
CA GLY A 68 3.20 11.80 19.49
C GLY A 68 2.39 11.03 18.45
N GLY A 69 1.87 9.84 18.81
CA GLY A 69 1.13 8.99 17.88
C GLY A 69 -0.09 9.67 17.26
N HIS A 70 -0.87 10.43 18.04
CA HIS A 70 -2.06 11.12 17.50
C HIS A 70 -1.72 12.06 16.34
N LEU A 71 -0.70 12.92 16.51
CA LEU A 71 -0.22 13.83 15.48
C LEU A 71 0.28 13.04 14.27
N LEU A 72 1.15 12.05 14.50
CA LEU A 72 1.73 11.23 13.42
C LEU A 72 0.65 10.57 12.56
N TYR A 73 -0.33 9.89 13.16
CA TYR A 73 -1.36 9.16 12.42
C TYR A 73 -2.35 10.09 11.71
N SER A 74 -2.63 11.26 12.30
CA SER A 74 -3.45 12.29 11.65
C SER A 74 -2.75 12.83 10.39
N LEU A 75 -1.47 13.17 10.52
CA LEU A 75 -0.67 13.71 9.42
C LEU A 75 -0.28 12.63 8.40
N GLN A 76 -0.33 11.35 8.75
CA GLN A 76 -0.23 10.26 7.77
C GLN A 76 -1.40 10.29 6.78
N ALA A 77 -2.62 10.53 7.25
CA ALA A 77 -3.77 10.68 6.35
C ALA A 77 -3.59 11.89 5.43
N VAL A 78 -3.16 13.03 5.99
CA VAL A 78 -2.87 14.26 5.22
C VAL A 78 -1.78 14.01 4.21
N ALA A 79 -0.71 13.30 4.59
CA ALA A 79 0.36 12.92 3.70
C ALA A 79 -0.22 12.18 2.50
N HIS A 80 -1.02 11.13 2.69
CA HIS A 80 -1.60 10.33 1.61
C HIS A 80 -2.73 10.99 0.80
N GLY A 81 -3.10 12.24 1.10
CA GLY A 81 -4.04 13.03 0.30
C GLY A 81 -5.35 13.38 1.00
N SER A 82 -5.43 13.25 2.33
CA SER A 82 -6.57 13.80 3.07
C SER A 82 -6.47 15.32 3.16
N ASP A 83 -7.56 16.03 2.87
CA ASP A 83 -7.68 17.47 3.14
C ASP A 83 -8.38 17.77 4.46
N THR A 84 -8.73 16.73 5.22
CA THR A 84 -9.30 16.86 6.56
C THR A 84 -8.63 15.93 7.57
N VAL A 85 -8.73 16.29 8.83
CA VAL A 85 -8.50 15.39 9.97
C VAL A 85 -9.70 15.56 10.88
N GLN A 86 -10.57 14.56 10.93
CA GLN A 86 -11.78 14.60 11.73
C GLN A 86 -11.85 13.42 12.70
N TYR A 87 -12.71 13.58 13.70
CA TYR A 87 -12.81 12.66 14.82
C TYR A 87 -14.24 12.22 15.08
N PHE A 88 -14.40 10.91 15.27
CA PHE A 88 -15.44 10.41 16.14
C PHE A 88 -14.86 10.33 17.55
N GLN A 89 -15.27 11.14 18.51
CA GLN A 89 -16.27 12.21 18.44
C GLN A 89 -15.76 13.48 19.12
N TYR A 90 -16.50 14.58 19.02
CA TYR A 90 -16.12 15.81 19.69
C TYR A 90 -16.16 15.69 21.22
N ARG A 91 -17.25 15.17 21.79
CA ARG A 91 -17.42 14.97 23.24
C ARG A 91 -17.95 13.58 23.51
N LYS A 92 -17.40 12.86 24.48
CA LYS A 92 -17.91 11.53 24.82
C LYS A 92 -19.39 11.57 25.18
N SER A 93 -20.16 10.67 24.58
CA SER A 93 -21.52 10.37 25.01
C SER A 93 -21.56 10.02 26.50
N ARG A 94 -22.58 10.50 27.21
CA ARG A 94 -22.80 10.18 28.64
C ARG A 94 -23.23 8.72 28.85
N GLY A 95 -23.92 8.13 27.88
CA GLY A 95 -24.50 6.79 27.96
C GLY A 95 -24.44 6.04 26.64
N SER A 96 -25.07 4.86 26.61
CA SER A 96 -25.09 3.93 25.46
C SER A 96 -23.75 3.22 25.17
N SER A 97 -23.67 2.58 24.00
CA SER A 97 -22.58 1.71 23.52
C SER A 97 -21.23 2.42 23.40
N GLU A 98 -21.23 3.70 23.01
CA GLU A 98 -20.01 4.45 22.66
C GLU A 98 -19.57 5.45 23.73
N LYS A 99 -20.15 5.42 24.94
CA LYS A 99 -19.76 6.30 26.05
C LYS A 99 -18.27 6.20 26.43
N LEU A 100 -17.60 5.10 26.06
CA LEU A 100 -16.17 4.89 26.31
C LEU A 100 -15.29 5.04 25.06
N HIS A 101 -15.87 5.38 23.91
CA HIS A 101 -15.08 5.71 22.71
C HIS A 101 -14.27 6.98 22.96
N GLY A 102 -13.07 7.08 22.37
CA GLY A 102 -12.24 8.26 22.41
C GLY A 102 -12.97 9.51 21.87
N ALA A 103 -12.67 10.66 22.45
CA ALA A 103 -13.21 11.94 22.01
C ALA A 103 -12.24 13.07 22.33
N VAL A 104 -12.44 14.24 21.72
CA VAL A 104 -11.68 15.47 22.04
C VAL A 104 -11.95 15.90 23.49
N ILE A 105 -13.22 15.91 23.90
CA ILE A 105 -13.65 16.25 25.25
C ILE A 105 -14.12 15.00 25.99
N ASP A 106 -13.40 14.67 27.06
CA ASP A 106 -13.73 13.58 27.98
C ASP A 106 -14.94 13.91 28.88
N HIS A 107 -15.43 12.94 29.64
CA HIS A 107 -16.51 13.15 30.62
C HIS A 107 -16.17 14.20 31.68
N VAL A 108 -14.89 14.45 31.94
CA VAL A 108 -14.41 15.51 32.84
C VAL A 108 -14.81 16.92 32.36
N GLY A 109 -15.05 17.08 31.06
CA GLY A 109 -15.68 18.28 30.50
C GLY A 109 -14.77 19.50 30.29
N HIS A 110 -13.45 19.39 30.45
CA HIS A 110 -12.48 20.48 30.29
C HIS A 110 -11.24 20.07 29.47
N GLU A 111 -10.43 21.05 29.09
CA GLU A 111 -9.26 20.95 28.20
C GLU A 111 -7.99 20.39 28.85
N HIS A 112 -7.92 20.31 30.17
CA HIS A 112 -6.72 19.85 30.90
C HIS A 112 -6.47 18.32 30.83
N THR A 113 -6.72 17.68 29.69
CA THR A 113 -6.42 16.27 29.44
C THR A 113 -5.27 16.13 28.43
N ARG A 114 -4.53 15.01 28.47
CA ARG A 114 -3.49 14.73 27.47
C ARG A 114 -4.06 14.70 26.05
N VAL A 115 -5.22 14.06 25.86
CA VAL A 115 -5.87 13.91 24.56
C VAL A 115 -6.25 15.26 23.98
N PHE A 116 -6.89 16.14 24.78
CA PHE A 116 -7.24 17.47 24.32
C PHE A 116 -6.01 18.27 23.90
N ARG A 117 -4.91 18.23 24.68
CA ARG A 117 -3.67 18.92 24.31
C ARG A 117 -3.07 18.44 23.00
N GLU A 118 -3.00 17.12 22.78
CA GLU A 118 -2.49 16.57 21.50
C GLU A 118 -3.40 16.92 20.31
N VAL A 119 -4.72 16.97 20.51
CA VAL A 119 -5.67 17.44 19.47
C VAL A 119 -5.45 18.93 19.18
N ALA A 120 -5.24 19.76 20.21
CA ALA A 120 -4.95 21.18 20.04
C ALA A 120 -3.62 21.40 19.30
N GLU A 121 -2.55 20.71 19.69
CA GLU A 121 -1.24 20.73 19.01
C GLU A 121 -1.35 20.31 17.53
N THR A 122 -2.20 19.32 17.23
CA THR A 122 -2.49 18.89 15.86
C THR A 122 -3.21 19.99 15.08
N GLY A 123 -4.22 20.63 15.69
CA GLY A 123 -4.93 21.78 15.10
C GLY A 123 -3.99 22.96 14.79
N ASP A 124 -3.09 23.29 15.72
CA ASP A 124 -2.11 24.38 15.54
C ASP A 124 -1.11 24.09 14.41
N LEU A 125 -0.74 22.82 14.19
CA LEU A 125 0.05 22.44 13.02
C LEU A 125 -0.78 22.53 11.74
N LEU A 126 -1.98 21.95 11.71
CA LEU A 126 -2.85 21.95 10.52
C LEU A 126 -3.19 23.36 10.04
N ALA A 127 -3.40 24.32 10.95
CA ALA A 127 -3.64 25.73 10.60
C ALA A 127 -2.47 26.41 9.86
N ARG A 128 -1.28 25.80 9.86
CA ARG A 128 -0.09 26.27 9.13
C ARG A 128 0.14 25.52 7.81
N LEU A 129 -0.77 24.60 7.48
CA LEU A 129 -0.65 23.67 6.35
C LEU A 129 -1.66 23.97 5.23
N ASP A 130 -2.26 25.16 5.18
CA ASP A 130 -3.25 25.54 4.16
C ASP A 130 -2.74 25.36 2.72
N ALA A 131 -1.44 25.52 2.50
CA ALA A 131 -0.82 25.30 1.18
C ALA A 131 -0.91 23.85 0.68
N LEU A 132 -1.23 22.88 1.55
CA LEU A 132 -1.44 21.48 1.18
C LEU A 132 -2.86 21.19 0.67
N VAL A 133 -3.84 22.04 0.96
CA VAL A 133 -5.23 21.80 0.57
C VAL A 133 -5.34 21.77 -0.96
N GLY A 134 -5.98 20.74 -1.51
CA GLY A 134 -6.13 20.59 -2.96
C GLY A 134 -4.89 20.04 -3.68
N THR A 135 -3.74 19.91 -3.02
CA THR A 135 -2.52 19.41 -3.65
C THR A 135 -2.62 17.93 -4.03
N SER A 136 -1.91 17.54 -5.08
CA SER A 136 -1.98 16.22 -5.71
C SER A 136 -0.81 15.31 -5.31
N ARG A 137 -0.91 14.03 -5.70
CA ARG A 137 0.11 13.00 -5.46
C ARG A 137 0.27 12.09 -6.68
N PRO A 138 0.94 12.54 -7.76
CA PRO A 138 1.08 11.72 -8.95
C PRO A 138 1.87 10.43 -8.65
N ALA A 139 1.31 9.29 -9.06
CA ALA A 139 1.92 7.98 -8.87
C ALA A 139 2.48 7.43 -10.21
N GLN A 140 3.62 6.75 -10.14
CA GLN A 140 4.18 6.00 -11.27
C GLN A 140 3.89 4.48 -11.15
N VAL A 141 3.32 4.06 -10.02
CA VAL A 141 2.98 2.67 -9.72
C VAL A 141 1.48 2.59 -9.46
N ALA A 142 0.84 1.58 -10.04
CA ALA A 142 -0.51 1.19 -9.68
C ALA A 142 -0.52 -0.20 -9.05
N LEU A 143 -1.28 -0.35 -7.98
CA LEU A 143 -1.61 -1.64 -7.36
C LEU A 143 -3.09 -1.93 -7.61
N VAL A 144 -3.40 -3.07 -8.22
CA VAL A 144 -4.79 -3.42 -8.56
C VAL A 144 -5.49 -4.08 -7.37
N TYR A 145 -6.57 -3.45 -6.92
CA TYR A 145 -7.55 -4.00 -5.98
C TYR A 145 -8.94 -4.02 -6.63
N ASP A 146 -9.58 -5.19 -6.67
CA ASP A 146 -10.91 -5.32 -7.25
C ASP A 146 -11.87 -6.03 -6.27
N VAL A 147 -13.03 -5.41 -6.04
CA VAL A 147 -13.99 -5.85 -5.04
C VAL A 147 -14.71 -7.13 -5.47
N GLU A 148 -15.09 -7.27 -6.74
CA GLU A 148 -15.76 -8.49 -7.21
C GLU A 148 -14.75 -9.64 -7.31
N ASN A 149 -13.50 -9.36 -7.70
CA ASN A 149 -12.41 -10.33 -7.60
C ASN A 149 -12.26 -10.87 -6.18
N ARG A 150 -12.24 -9.97 -5.18
CA ARG A 150 -12.19 -10.36 -3.77
C ARG A 150 -13.34 -11.27 -3.39
N TRP A 151 -14.58 -10.90 -3.75
CA TRP A 151 -15.76 -11.68 -3.42
C TRP A 151 -15.72 -13.08 -4.05
N ALA A 152 -15.42 -13.17 -5.34
CA ALA A 152 -15.33 -14.44 -6.06
C ALA A 152 -14.24 -15.34 -5.45
N LEU A 153 -13.03 -14.78 -5.26
CA LEU A 153 -11.91 -15.52 -4.68
C LEU A 153 -12.21 -16.01 -3.25
N GLU A 154 -12.76 -15.16 -2.38
CA GLU A 154 -13.10 -15.54 -1.00
C GLU A 154 -14.21 -16.61 -0.97
N ALA A 155 -15.19 -16.54 -1.87
CA ALA A 155 -16.29 -17.51 -1.95
C ALA A 155 -15.87 -18.87 -2.56
N ALA A 156 -14.89 -18.87 -3.47
CA ALA A 156 -14.44 -20.07 -4.18
C ALA A 156 -14.06 -21.22 -3.22
N GLN A 157 -14.56 -22.41 -3.51
CA GLN A 157 -14.20 -23.65 -2.82
C GLN A 157 -12.99 -24.28 -3.51
N GLY A 158 -11.83 -24.24 -2.85
CA GLY A 158 -10.53 -24.62 -3.42
C GLY A 158 -9.43 -23.77 -2.82
N PHE A 159 -8.18 -24.03 -3.18
CA PHE A 159 -7.02 -23.43 -2.53
C PHE A 159 -7.00 -23.70 -1.00
N LYS A 160 -6.28 -22.87 -0.25
CA LYS A 160 -6.44 -22.74 1.20
C LYS A 160 -7.71 -21.96 1.51
N ARG A 161 -8.39 -22.31 2.60
CA ARG A 161 -9.64 -21.63 3.02
C ARG A 161 -9.43 -20.13 3.20
N ASP A 162 -8.38 -19.77 3.92
CA ASP A 162 -7.97 -18.39 4.09
C ASP A 162 -6.96 -18.03 3.00
N LYS A 163 -7.46 -17.32 1.99
CA LYS A 163 -6.67 -16.96 0.80
C LYS A 163 -5.89 -15.67 0.99
N GLN A 164 -6.15 -14.90 2.05
CA GLN A 164 -5.34 -13.73 2.43
C GLN A 164 -5.16 -12.71 1.28
N TYR A 165 -6.20 -12.43 0.49
CA TYR A 165 -6.12 -11.52 -0.67
C TYR A 165 -5.67 -10.11 -0.25
N VAL A 166 -6.36 -9.52 0.72
CA VAL A 166 -6.05 -8.16 1.21
C VAL A 166 -4.65 -8.11 1.82
N GLN A 167 -4.24 -9.13 2.58
CA GLN A 167 -2.89 -9.20 3.13
C GLN A 167 -1.83 -9.29 2.03
N THR A 168 -2.11 -10.03 0.94
CA THR A 168 -1.21 -10.11 -0.21
C THR A 168 -1.03 -8.73 -0.86
N LEU A 169 -2.09 -7.92 -0.95
CA LEU A 169 -1.97 -6.53 -1.41
C LEU A 169 -1.08 -5.69 -0.50
N TYR A 170 -1.24 -5.83 0.83
CA TYR A 170 -0.35 -5.16 1.80
C TYR A 170 1.11 -5.56 1.64
N ASP A 171 1.39 -6.85 1.44
CA ASP A 171 2.75 -7.37 1.23
C ASP A 171 3.40 -6.79 -0.04
N HIS A 172 2.62 -6.58 -1.10
CA HIS A 172 3.11 -5.96 -2.36
C HIS A 172 3.20 -4.43 -2.28
N TYR A 173 2.37 -3.78 -1.46
CA TYR A 173 2.37 -2.34 -1.25
C TYR A 173 3.54 -1.87 -0.36
N ARG A 174 3.87 -2.65 0.68
CA ARG A 174 4.83 -2.26 1.73
C ARG A 174 6.21 -1.84 1.19
N PRO A 175 6.85 -2.54 0.23
CA PRO A 175 8.16 -2.13 -0.28
C PRO A 175 8.16 -0.72 -0.86
N PHE A 176 7.11 -0.35 -1.61
CA PHE A 176 6.96 1.00 -2.15
C PHE A 176 6.80 2.04 -1.03
N TRP A 177 6.00 1.72 -0.01
CA TRP A 177 5.84 2.57 1.16
C TRP A 177 7.16 2.78 1.92
N GLN A 178 7.98 1.75 2.10
CA GLN A 178 9.30 1.86 2.74
C GLN A 178 10.24 2.79 1.94
N MET A 179 10.19 2.70 0.60
CA MET A 179 10.98 3.54 -0.31
C MET A 179 10.43 4.95 -0.49
N GLY A 180 9.19 5.22 -0.05
CA GLY A 180 8.48 6.47 -0.29
C GLY A 180 8.00 6.65 -1.74
N VAL A 181 7.91 5.56 -2.52
CA VAL A 181 7.36 5.58 -3.88
C VAL A 181 5.84 5.73 -3.77
N THR A 182 5.28 6.71 -4.47
CA THR A 182 3.82 6.92 -4.48
C THR A 182 3.13 5.84 -5.31
N VAL A 183 2.12 5.20 -4.73
CA VAL A 183 1.31 4.15 -5.36
C VAL A 183 -0.14 4.63 -5.44
N ASP A 184 -0.78 4.39 -6.58
CA ASP A 184 -2.23 4.46 -6.70
C ASP A 184 -2.82 3.06 -6.52
N VAL A 185 -3.79 2.90 -5.62
CA VAL A 185 -4.53 1.65 -5.46
C VAL A 185 -5.81 1.74 -6.27
N ILE A 186 -5.80 1.11 -7.44
CA ILE A 186 -6.83 1.25 -8.47
C ILE A 186 -7.62 -0.03 -8.65
N ASP A 187 -8.81 0.07 -9.22
CA ASP A 187 -9.51 -1.08 -9.76
C ASP A 187 -9.23 -1.29 -11.25
N THR A 188 -9.71 -2.40 -11.78
CA THR A 188 -9.47 -2.86 -13.16
C THR A 188 -10.04 -1.94 -14.27
N THR A 189 -10.91 -1.00 -13.95
CA THR A 189 -11.50 -0.06 -14.93
C THR A 189 -10.64 1.17 -15.18
N LYS A 190 -9.75 1.54 -14.25
CA LYS A 190 -8.92 2.75 -14.36
C LYS A 190 -7.88 2.65 -15.48
N GLU A 191 -7.63 3.75 -16.18
CA GLU A 191 -6.62 3.81 -17.24
C GLU A 191 -5.22 3.50 -16.71
N LEU A 192 -4.39 2.85 -17.55
CA LEU A 192 -3.07 2.36 -17.12
C LEU A 192 -1.89 3.14 -17.70
N SER A 193 -2.12 3.95 -18.74
CA SER A 193 -1.07 4.55 -19.55
C SER A 193 -0.17 5.56 -18.83
N SER A 194 -0.63 6.11 -17.69
CA SER A 194 0.16 7.04 -16.86
C SER A 194 1.17 6.33 -15.96
N TYR A 195 1.05 5.02 -15.76
CA TYR A 195 1.90 4.27 -14.85
C TYR A 195 3.12 3.68 -15.58
N LYS A 196 4.26 3.62 -14.90
CA LYS A 196 5.42 2.84 -15.34
C LYS A 196 5.29 1.37 -14.95
N LEU A 197 4.67 1.11 -13.80
CA LEU A 197 4.51 -0.21 -13.19
C LEU A 197 3.06 -0.44 -12.78
N VAL A 198 2.50 -1.58 -13.16
CA VAL A 198 1.20 -2.06 -12.65
C VAL A 198 1.42 -3.41 -11.97
N VAL A 199 0.98 -3.52 -10.71
CA VAL A 199 1.09 -4.72 -9.89
C VAL A 199 -0.31 -5.29 -9.69
N VAL A 200 -0.46 -6.59 -9.97
CA VAL A 200 -1.74 -7.28 -10.05
C VAL A 200 -1.67 -8.59 -9.23
N PRO A 201 -1.73 -8.50 -7.88
CA PRO A 201 -1.69 -9.68 -7.04
C PRO A 201 -3.05 -10.40 -7.08
N MET A 202 -3.02 -11.72 -7.25
CA MET A 202 -4.16 -12.63 -7.14
C MET A 202 -5.44 -12.13 -7.84
N LEU A 203 -5.30 -11.67 -9.08
CA LEU A 203 -6.45 -11.24 -9.90
C LEU A 203 -7.13 -12.46 -10.52
N TYR A 204 -7.75 -13.23 -9.63
CA TYR A 204 -8.50 -14.46 -9.87
C TYR A 204 -9.55 -14.31 -10.97
N LEU A 205 -10.31 -13.21 -10.94
CA LEU A 205 -11.40 -12.89 -11.86
C LEU A 205 -10.94 -11.90 -12.95
N ILE A 206 -11.13 -12.28 -14.23
CA ILE A 206 -10.79 -11.45 -15.39
C ILE A 206 -12.04 -11.14 -16.21
N ARG A 207 -12.45 -9.87 -16.23
CA ARG A 207 -13.58 -9.40 -17.05
C ARG A 207 -13.20 -9.27 -18.53
N PRO A 208 -14.18 -9.29 -19.45
CA PRO A 208 -13.94 -9.07 -20.86
C PRO A 208 -13.18 -7.76 -21.12
N GLY A 209 -12.23 -7.80 -22.03
CA GLY A 209 -11.39 -6.65 -22.40
C GLY A 209 -10.22 -6.35 -21.46
N LEU A 210 -10.21 -6.85 -20.22
CA LEU A 210 -9.14 -6.56 -19.26
C LEU A 210 -7.79 -7.12 -19.72
N ALA A 211 -7.76 -8.36 -20.22
CA ALA A 211 -6.53 -8.95 -20.77
C ALA A 211 -5.97 -8.15 -21.96
N GLY A 212 -6.84 -7.64 -22.83
CA GLY A 212 -6.46 -6.78 -23.94
C GLY A 212 -5.88 -5.44 -23.45
N LYS A 213 -6.47 -4.85 -22.42
CA LYS A 213 -5.99 -3.62 -21.78
C LYS A 213 -4.61 -3.79 -21.13
N LEU A 214 -4.41 -4.87 -20.37
CA LEU A 214 -3.10 -5.20 -19.78
C LEU A 214 -2.05 -5.45 -20.88
N THR A 215 -2.44 -6.15 -21.94
CA THR A 215 -1.56 -6.38 -23.10
C THR A 215 -1.16 -5.08 -23.79
N ALA A 216 -2.11 -4.17 -23.99
CA ALA A 216 -1.84 -2.86 -24.58
C ALA A 216 -0.89 -2.02 -23.72
N PHE A 217 -1.09 -2.03 -22.39
CA PHE A 217 -0.21 -1.36 -21.44
C PHE A 217 1.23 -1.87 -21.54
N VAL A 218 1.43 -3.19 -21.51
CA VAL A 218 2.78 -3.79 -21.62
C VAL A 218 3.38 -3.52 -22.99
N ARG A 219 2.63 -3.70 -24.08
CA ARG A 219 3.10 -3.39 -25.44
C ARG A 219 3.57 -1.95 -25.61
N GLY A 220 2.92 -1.01 -24.90
CA GLY A 220 3.27 0.41 -24.89
C GLY A 220 4.50 0.78 -24.05
N GLY A 221 5.17 -0.19 -23.40
CA GLY A 221 6.35 0.05 -22.58
C GLY A 221 6.12 -0.12 -21.08
N GLY A 222 4.88 -0.39 -20.66
CA GLY A 222 4.56 -0.64 -19.26
C GLY A 222 5.24 -1.89 -18.72
N THR A 223 5.56 -1.88 -17.42
CA THR A 223 5.96 -3.08 -16.69
C THR A 223 4.79 -3.62 -15.89
N LEU A 224 4.45 -4.89 -16.09
CA LEU A 224 3.36 -5.56 -15.39
C LEU A 224 3.93 -6.63 -14.46
N VAL A 225 3.41 -6.74 -13.25
CA VAL A 225 3.67 -7.86 -12.33
C VAL A 225 2.34 -8.53 -12.03
N VAL A 226 2.22 -9.82 -12.32
CA VAL A 226 1.06 -10.66 -11.99
C VAL A 226 1.54 -11.80 -11.08
N THR A 227 0.69 -12.27 -10.18
CA THR A 227 1.05 -13.37 -9.27
C THR A 227 0.21 -14.63 -9.55
N TYR A 228 0.57 -15.70 -8.85
CA TYR A 228 -0.28 -16.86 -8.61
C TYR A 228 -1.73 -16.49 -8.26
N ALA A 229 -2.64 -17.44 -8.47
CA ALA A 229 -4.08 -17.28 -8.28
C ALA A 229 -4.69 -16.16 -9.15
N SER A 230 -4.13 -15.92 -10.35
CA SER A 230 -4.65 -14.95 -11.32
C SER A 230 -5.21 -15.62 -12.57
N GLY A 231 -6.27 -15.08 -13.16
CA GLY A 231 -6.81 -15.55 -14.44
C GLY A 231 -7.48 -16.92 -14.41
N TYR A 232 -8.21 -17.21 -13.34
CA TYR A 232 -8.93 -18.48 -13.16
C TYR A 232 -10.35 -18.42 -13.72
N VAL A 233 -11.08 -17.32 -13.47
CA VAL A 233 -12.51 -17.22 -13.78
C VAL A 233 -12.89 -15.93 -14.51
N ASP A 234 -14.01 -15.97 -15.21
CA ASP A 234 -14.67 -14.80 -15.79
C ASP A 234 -15.54 -14.03 -14.76
N GLU A 235 -16.27 -13.01 -15.20
CA GLU A 235 -17.15 -12.18 -14.37
C GLU A 235 -18.33 -12.94 -13.75
N HIS A 236 -18.55 -14.19 -14.16
CA HIS A 236 -19.62 -15.06 -13.66
C HIS A 236 -19.07 -16.21 -12.80
N ASP A 237 -17.80 -16.13 -12.38
CA ASP A 237 -17.10 -17.16 -11.61
C ASP A 237 -16.98 -18.50 -12.38
N LEU A 238 -17.06 -18.47 -13.71
CA LEU A 238 -16.86 -19.64 -14.55
C LEU A 238 -15.38 -19.77 -14.92
N CYS A 239 -14.80 -20.94 -14.64
CA CYS A 239 -13.40 -21.18 -14.97
C CYS A 239 -13.13 -21.05 -16.47
N PHE A 240 -12.06 -20.33 -16.81
CA PHE A 240 -11.56 -20.34 -18.19
C PHE A 240 -11.11 -21.75 -18.57
N LEU A 241 -11.56 -22.21 -19.73
CA LEU A 241 -11.09 -23.46 -20.33
C LEU A 241 -9.86 -23.20 -21.21
N GLY A 242 -8.99 -24.21 -21.38
CA GLY A 242 -7.75 -24.09 -22.17
C GLY A 242 -6.48 -23.76 -21.36
N GLY A 243 -6.60 -23.72 -20.03
CA GLY A 243 -5.49 -23.59 -19.08
C GLY A 243 -5.37 -22.20 -18.45
N PHE A 244 -4.80 -22.14 -17.25
CA PHE A 244 -4.59 -20.89 -16.50
C PHE A 244 -3.26 -20.22 -16.92
N PRO A 245 -3.10 -18.89 -16.80
CA PRO A 245 -4.04 -17.88 -16.29
C PRO A 245 -5.02 -17.36 -17.36
N GLY A 246 -5.62 -18.27 -18.15
CA GLY A 246 -6.74 -18.00 -19.02
C GLY A 246 -6.40 -16.95 -20.08
N PRO A 247 -7.15 -15.84 -20.18
CA PRO A 247 -6.88 -14.77 -21.14
C PRO A 247 -5.49 -14.11 -21.00
N LEU A 248 -4.76 -14.33 -19.91
CA LEU A 248 -3.44 -13.75 -19.68
C LEU A 248 -2.27 -14.65 -20.13
N LYS A 249 -2.53 -15.88 -20.59
CA LYS A 249 -1.48 -16.85 -20.98
C LYS A 249 -0.48 -16.27 -21.98
N GLU A 250 -0.97 -15.70 -23.08
CA GLU A 250 -0.10 -15.14 -24.14
C GLU A 250 0.71 -13.95 -23.65
N LEU A 251 0.11 -13.06 -22.86
CA LEU A 251 0.77 -11.87 -22.30
C LEU A 251 1.90 -12.25 -21.34
N LEU A 252 1.65 -13.27 -20.51
CA LEU A 252 2.60 -13.73 -19.50
C LEU A 252 3.58 -14.76 -20.04
N GLY A 253 3.31 -15.34 -21.21
CA GLY A 253 4.14 -16.37 -21.84
C GLY A 253 4.28 -17.63 -20.98
N ILE A 254 3.23 -17.99 -20.24
CA ILE A 254 3.21 -19.14 -19.33
C ILE A 254 1.86 -19.86 -19.36
N TRP A 255 1.89 -21.14 -18.98
CA TRP A 255 0.72 -21.94 -18.65
C TRP A 255 0.86 -22.48 -17.22
N ASN A 256 -0.08 -22.15 -16.34
CA ASN A 256 -0.21 -22.74 -15.02
C ASN A 256 -0.99 -24.06 -15.10
N GLU A 257 -0.32 -25.17 -14.79
CA GLU A 257 -0.88 -26.52 -14.80
C GLU A 257 -1.73 -26.76 -13.55
N GLU A 258 -1.18 -26.44 -12.38
CA GLU A 258 -1.82 -26.66 -11.09
C GLU A 258 -1.20 -25.78 -10.00
N ILE A 259 -1.97 -25.58 -8.93
CA ILE A 259 -1.55 -24.86 -7.73
C ILE A 259 -1.47 -25.82 -6.55
N ASP A 260 -0.31 -25.83 -5.90
CA ASP A 260 -0.09 -26.50 -4.63
C ASP A 260 -0.41 -25.54 -3.47
N ALA A 261 -1.26 -25.99 -2.56
CA ALA A 261 -1.70 -25.23 -1.41
C ALA A 261 -1.09 -25.83 -0.14
N LEU A 262 -0.26 -25.05 0.53
CA LEU A 262 0.56 -25.49 1.66
C LEU A 262 -0.19 -25.39 2.99
N HIS A 263 0.07 -26.32 3.89
CA HIS A 263 -0.43 -26.25 5.27
C HIS A 263 0.21 -25.09 6.05
N ASP A 264 -0.42 -24.67 7.15
CA ASP A 264 0.15 -23.65 8.03
C ASP A 264 1.53 -24.09 8.56
N GLY A 265 2.54 -23.24 8.37
CA GLY A 265 3.92 -23.50 8.76
C GLY A 265 4.72 -24.34 7.75
N GLU A 266 4.11 -24.85 6.69
CA GLU A 266 4.85 -25.43 5.56
C GLU A 266 5.39 -24.33 4.66
N THR A 267 6.64 -24.51 4.25
CA THR A 267 7.36 -23.54 3.42
C THR A 267 8.12 -24.25 2.31
N ARG A 268 8.51 -23.49 1.30
CA ARG A 268 9.35 -23.95 0.19
C ARG A 268 10.42 -22.91 -0.09
N LYS A 269 11.55 -23.34 -0.64
CA LYS A 269 12.62 -22.42 -1.06
C LYS A 269 12.50 -22.02 -2.51
N VAL A 270 12.69 -20.73 -2.77
CA VAL A 270 12.79 -20.14 -4.10
C VAL A 270 14.10 -19.38 -4.24
N SER A 271 14.88 -19.70 -5.27
CA SER A 271 16.10 -18.95 -5.61
C SER A 271 15.80 -17.88 -6.66
N TRP A 272 16.21 -16.65 -6.38
CA TRP A 272 16.21 -15.54 -7.33
C TRP A 272 17.42 -14.62 -7.06
N ASN A 273 18.07 -14.16 -8.13
CA ASN A 273 19.21 -13.23 -8.07
C ASN A 273 20.34 -13.64 -7.09
N GLY A 274 20.62 -14.94 -6.98
CA GLY A 274 21.67 -15.46 -6.10
C GLY A 274 21.32 -15.51 -4.61
N ARG A 275 20.10 -15.13 -4.22
CA ARG A 275 19.53 -15.26 -2.87
C ARG A 275 18.40 -16.29 -2.88
N GLN A 276 18.16 -16.88 -1.71
CA GLN A 276 17.06 -17.79 -1.47
C GLN A 276 16.01 -17.11 -0.58
N TYR A 277 14.75 -17.34 -0.91
CA TYR A 277 13.57 -16.78 -0.26
C TYR A 277 12.61 -17.90 0.11
N GLU A 278 11.72 -17.61 1.06
CA GLU A 278 10.70 -18.53 1.51
C GLU A 278 9.37 -18.29 0.76
N ALA A 279 8.81 -19.36 0.21
CA ALA A 279 7.43 -19.43 -0.26
C ALA A 279 6.56 -20.11 0.81
N ARG A 280 5.35 -19.59 0.99
CA ARG A 280 4.34 -20.09 1.95
C ARG A 280 2.98 -20.11 1.28
N ASP A 281 2.00 -20.81 1.84
CA ASP A 281 0.60 -20.91 1.39
C ASP A 281 0.34 -21.43 -0.04
N PHE A 282 0.98 -20.89 -1.07
CA PHE A 282 0.69 -21.17 -2.48
C PHE A 282 1.97 -21.26 -3.31
N CYS A 283 2.09 -22.34 -4.09
CA CYS A 283 3.11 -22.54 -5.11
C CYS A 283 2.43 -23.07 -6.40
N GLU A 284 2.56 -22.36 -7.52
CA GLU A 284 2.06 -22.81 -8.82
C GLU A 284 3.13 -23.51 -9.63
N ARG A 285 2.73 -24.60 -10.26
CA ARG A 285 3.54 -25.32 -11.24
C ARG A 285 3.25 -24.78 -12.63
N ILE A 286 4.19 -24.00 -13.14
CA ILE A 286 4.04 -23.29 -14.42
C ILE A 286 4.98 -23.83 -15.49
N HIS A 287 4.51 -23.80 -16.74
CA HIS A 287 5.24 -24.12 -17.96
C HIS A 287 5.52 -22.84 -18.74
N LEU A 288 6.70 -22.76 -19.38
CA LEU A 288 7.08 -21.61 -20.19
C LEU A 288 6.52 -21.75 -21.61
N GLU A 289 5.74 -20.76 -22.04
CA GLU A 289 5.19 -20.60 -23.40
C GLU A 289 5.70 -19.30 -24.05
N GLY A 290 6.98 -18.98 -23.83
CA GLY A 290 7.64 -17.77 -24.37
C GLY A 290 8.24 -16.85 -23.32
N ALA A 291 7.87 -17.02 -22.05
CA ALA A 291 8.55 -16.35 -20.94
C ALA A 291 9.93 -16.97 -20.67
N ARG A 292 10.80 -16.17 -20.04
CA ARG A 292 12.09 -16.62 -19.52
C ARG A 292 11.99 -16.81 -18.02
N GLN A 293 12.43 -17.96 -17.53
CA GLN A 293 12.64 -18.19 -16.10
C GLN A 293 13.75 -17.27 -15.56
N ILE A 294 13.46 -16.58 -14.45
CA ILE A 294 14.42 -15.74 -13.73
C ILE A 294 14.61 -16.18 -12.27
N GLY A 295 13.67 -16.95 -11.73
CA GLY A 295 13.77 -17.59 -10.41
C GLY A 295 13.15 -18.98 -10.45
N ARG A 296 13.54 -19.86 -9.53
CA ARG A 296 13.16 -21.29 -9.51
C ARG A 296 12.82 -21.78 -8.12
N PHE A 297 12.00 -22.81 -8.04
CA PHE A 297 11.86 -23.58 -6.81
C PHE A 297 13.12 -24.42 -6.57
N ASP A 298 13.56 -24.52 -5.31
CA ASP A 298 14.72 -25.32 -4.88
C ASP A 298 14.30 -26.56 -4.07
N GLU A 299 13.01 -26.72 -3.77
CA GLU A 299 12.47 -27.80 -2.95
C GLU A 299 11.22 -28.43 -3.58
N ASP A 300 10.87 -29.60 -3.05
CA ASP A 300 9.72 -30.43 -3.44
C ASP A 300 9.78 -31.02 -4.86
N PHE A 301 8.71 -31.73 -5.27
CA PHE A 301 8.61 -32.45 -6.54
C PHE A 301 8.65 -31.56 -7.78
N TYR A 302 8.58 -30.24 -7.60
CA TYR A 302 8.71 -29.21 -8.64
C TYR A 302 10.03 -28.43 -8.57
N VAL A 303 11.06 -28.98 -7.89
CA VAL A 303 12.42 -28.42 -7.90
C VAL A 303 12.92 -28.13 -9.32
N GLY A 304 13.54 -26.96 -9.51
CA GLY A 304 14.04 -26.48 -10.80
C GLY A 304 12.99 -25.83 -11.71
N GLN A 305 11.69 -26.04 -11.44
CA GLN A 305 10.62 -25.40 -12.21
C GLN A 305 10.58 -23.88 -11.95
N PRO A 306 10.02 -23.10 -12.90
CA PRO A 306 9.99 -21.64 -12.78
C PRO A 306 9.12 -21.19 -11.60
N ALA A 307 9.68 -20.38 -10.71
CA ALA A 307 8.94 -19.68 -9.64
C ALA A 307 8.74 -18.20 -9.96
N LEU A 308 9.66 -17.62 -10.74
CA LEU A 308 9.56 -16.29 -11.29
C LEU A 308 9.86 -16.31 -12.79
N THR A 309 9.07 -15.60 -13.57
CA THR A 309 9.30 -15.47 -15.02
C THR A 309 9.17 -14.02 -15.49
N VAL A 310 9.72 -13.75 -16.67
CA VAL A 310 9.52 -12.50 -17.41
C VAL A 310 9.26 -12.78 -18.88
N CYS A 311 8.22 -12.17 -19.43
CA CYS A 311 7.89 -12.20 -20.85
C CYS A 311 8.03 -10.80 -21.46
N PRO A 312 8.95 -10.59 -22.43
CA PRO A 312 9.01 -9.34 -23.17
C PRO A 312 7.81 -9.25 -24.12
N THR A 313 7.07 -8.14 -24.06
CA THR A 313 5.90 -7.91 -24.91
C THR A 313 5.93 -6.47 -25.43
N GLY A 314 6.14 -6.31 -26.74
CA GLY A 314 6.35 -4.98 -27.34
C GLY A 314 7.59 -4.29 -26.75
N SER A 315 7.45 -3.04 -26.30
CA SER A 315 8.53 -2.30 -25.62
C SER A 315 8.55 -2.49 -24.09
N GLY A 316 7.60 -3.26 -23.53
CA GLY A 316 7.49 -3.52 -22.11
C GLY A 316 7.74 -4.97 -21.74
N ARG A 317 7.36 -5.31 -20.51
CA ARG A 317 7.66 -6.60 -19.88
C ARG A 317 6.60 -6.98 -18.87
N ALA A 318 6.21 -8.25 -18.89
CA ALA A 318 5.29 -8.84 -17.93
C ALA A 318 6.04 -9.86 -17.07
N TYR A 319 5.98 -9.71 -15.75
CA TYR A 319 6.53 -10.61 -14.77
C TYR A 319 5.43 -11.47 -14.18
N TYR A 320 5.74 -12.74 -13.92
CA TYR A 320 4.86 -13.64 -13.17
C TYR A 320 5.57 -14.19 -11.94
N VAL A 321 4.93 -14.06 -10.78
CA VAL A 321 5.41 -14.61 -9.50
C VAL A 321 4.50 -15.79 -9.11
N ALA A 322 5.00 -17.01 -9.29
CA ALA A 322 4.23 -18.24 -9.16
C ALA A 322 4.05 -18.72 -7.72
N ALA A 323 4.48 -17.96 -6.71
CA ALA A 323 4.34 -18.34 -5.31
C ALA A 323 4.10 -17.12 -4.41
N ARG A 324 3.51 -17.34 -3.23
CA ARG A 324 3.48 -16.32 -2.19
C ARG A 324 4.82 -16.32 -1.47
N LEU A 325 5.64 -15.32 -1.78
CA LEU A 325 6.99 -15.18 -1.25
C LEU A 325 7.04 -14.19 -0.08
N ASP A 326 8.00 -14.43 0.80
CA ASP A 326 8.25 -13.70 2.05
C ASP A 326 8.56 -12.19 1.87
N ASP A 327 8.64 -11.51 3.01
CA ASP A 327 8.86 -10.07 3.07
C ASP A 327 10.21 -9.65 2.44
N ASP A 328 11.25 -10.47 2.62
CA ASP A 328 12.57 -10.24 2.06
C ASP A 328 12.54 -10.27 0.52
N PHE A 329 11.78 -11.19 -0.07
CA PHE A 329 11.56 -11.23 -1.51
C PHE A 329 10.83 -9.98 -2.00
N GLN A 330 9.75 -9.57 -1.33
CA GLN A 330 8.98 -8.39 -1.74
C GLN A 330 9.87 -7.14 -1.73
N ASP A 331 10.67 -6.96 -0.67
CA ASP A 331 11.56 -5.82 -0.50
C ASP A 331 12.65 -5.81 -1.60
N ASP A 332 13.30 -6.95 -1.87
CA ASP A 332 14.34 -7.05 -2.90
C ASP A 332 13.78 -6.91 -4.33
N PHE A 333 12.66 -7.58 -4.64
CA PHE A 333 12.07 -7.61 -5.98
C PHE A 333 11.53 -6.24 -6.40
N PHE A 334 10.76 -5.60 -5.52
CA PHE A 334 10.23 -4.27 -5.81
C PHE A 334 11.28 -3.17 -5.65
N GLY A 335 12.30 -3.36 -4.79
CA GLY A 335 13.48 -2.51 -4.74
C GLY A 335 14.22 -2.49 -6.09
N TRP A 336 14.49 -3.67 -6.64
CA TRP A 336 15.12 -3.82 -7.95
C TRP A 336 14.27 -3.25 -9.10
N LEU A 337 12.95 -3.49 -9.10
CA LEU A 337 12.06 -2.89 -10.10
C LEU A 337 12.02 -1.36 -9.99
N ALA A 338 12.00 -0.83 -8.77
CA ALA A 338 12.00 0.60 -8.55
C ALA A 338 13.26 1.27 -9.09
N GLU A 339 14.42 0.66 -8.91
CA GLU A 339 15.68 1.13 -9.52
C GLU A 339 15.67 0.97 -11.05
N SER A 340 15.23 -0.19 -11.55
CA SER A 340 15.22 -0.50 -12.98
C SER A 340 14.27 0.37 -13.81
N LEU A 341 13.23 0.91 -13.18
CA LEU A 341 12.23 1.79 -13.80
C LEU A 341 12.44 3.26 -13.47
N ASP A 342 13.48 3.58 -12.69
CA ASP A 342 13.74 4.91 -12.16
C ASP A 342 12.46 5.50 -11.54
N LEU A 343 11.89 4.75 -10.58
CA LEU A 343 10.71 5.18 -9.86
C LEU A 343 11.08 6.28 -8.89
N ARG A 344 10.30 7.37 -8.94
CA ARG A 344 10.55 8.55 -8.13
C ARG A 344 10.47 8.24 -6.64
N ARG A 345 11.50 8.68 -5.90
CA ARG A 345 11.56 8.64 -4.44
C ARG A 345 11.75 10.07 -3.89
N PRO A 346 11.13 10.44 -2.76
CA PRO A 346 11.29 11.76 -2.15
C PRO A 346 12.71 12.04 -1.64
N LEU A 347 13.41 10.99 -1.22
CA LEU A 347 14.72 11.05 -0.61
C LEU A 347 15.69 10.17 -1.37
N THR A 348 16.91 10.66 -1.55
CA THR A 348 17.99 9.96 -2.26
C THR A 348 18.63 8.84 -1.44
N ARG A 349 18.52 8.91 -0.11
CA ARG A 349 19.04 7.90 0.82
C ARG A 349 17.89 7.05 1.35
N PRO A 350 18.09 5.72 1.51
CA PRO A 350 17.11 4.86 2.16
C PRO A 350 16.79 5.33 3.58
N LEU A 351 15.51 5.19 3.96
CA LEU A 351 15.06 5.47 5.31
C LEU A 351 15.32 4.27 6.24
N PRO A 352 15.51 4.50 7.55
CA PRO A 352 15.52 3.41 8.53
C PRO A 352 14.22 2.61 8.47
N ALA A 353 14.30 1.30 8.72
CA ALA A 353 13.12 0.44 8.80
C ALA A 353 12.08 1.00 9.79
N GLY A 354 10.82 1.04 9.35
CA GLY A 354 9.71 1.65 10.09
C GLY A 354 9.58 3.17 9.95
N CYS A 355 10.36 3.77 9.06
CA CYS A 355 10.15 5.15 8.60
C CYS A 355 9.68 5.15 7.14
N THR A 356 8.99 6.21 6.73
CA THR A 356 8.59 6.44 5.34
C THR A 356 8.66 7.93 5.02
N ALA A 357 8.75 8.26 3.74
CA ALA A 357 8.61 9.62 3.24
C ALA A 357 7.53 9.66 2.16
N GLN A 358 6.66 10.66 2.22
CA GLN A 358 5.47 10.76 1.38
C GLN A 358 5.37 12.18 0.81
N VAL A 359 4.99 12.35 -0.46
CA VAL A 359 5.00 13.67 -1.13
C VAL A 359 3.62 14.10 -1.55
N ARG A 360 3.30 15.37 -1.30
CA ARG A 360 2.23 16.10 -1.99
C ARG A 360 2.83 17.26 -2.80
N SER A 361 2.16 17.68 -3.87
CA SER A 361 2.63 18.79 -4.72
C SER A 361 1.48 19.62 -5.28
N ASP A 362 1.69 20.94 -5.34
CA ASP A 362 0.86 21.92 -6.06
C ASP A 362 1.37 22.18 -7.51
N GLY A 363 2.47 21.53 -7.91
CA GLY A 363 3.17 21.73 -9.19
C GLY A 363 4.32 22.74 -9.14
N GLU A 364 4.38 23.60 -8.12
CA GLU A 364 5.48 24.56 -7.91
C GLU A 364 6.39 24.14 -6.74
N ASN A 365 5.78 23.54 -5.72
CA ASN A 365 6.37 23.09 -4.47
C ASN A 365 6.03 21.63 -4.21
N GLU A 366 6.89 21.03 -3.41
CA GLU A 366 6.71 19.71 -2.84
C GLU A 366 6.74 19.77 -1.33
N TYR A 367 5.85 18.97 -0.76
CA TYR A 367 5.68 18.81 0.66
C TYR A 367 6.03 17.38 1.03
N VAL A 368 7.24 17.18 1.53
CA VAL A 368 7.79 15.88 1.89
C VAL A 368 7.53 15.61 3.37
N PHE A 369 6.60 14.70 3.65
CA PHE A 369 6.28 14.21 4.98
C PHE A 369 7.22 13.06 5.32
N ILE A 370 8.15 13.26 6.24
CA ILE A 370 9.07 12.23 6.72
C ILE A 370 8.57 11.76 8.08
N MET A 371 8.21 10.49 8.19
CA MET A 371 7.45 9.94 9.29
C MET A 371 8.22 8.81 9.98
N ASN A 372 8.36 8.89 11.31
CA ASN A 372 8.98 7.85 12.14
C ASN A 372 7.90 7.12 12.97
N PHE A 373 7.59 5.86 12.62
CA PHE A 373 6.63 5.04 13.35
C PHE A 373 7.26 4.25 14.52
N MET A 374 8.56 4.40 14.75
CA MET A 374 9.29 3.62 15.75
C MET A 374 9.14 4.19 17.17
N PRO A 375 9.25 3.32 18.20
CA PRO A 375 9.24 3.72 19.62
C PRO A 375 10.56 4.32 20.10
N TYR A 376 11.37 4.86 19.18
CA TYR A 376 12.67 5.47 19.49
C TYR A 376 13.06 6.50 18.42
N PRO A 377 13.95 7.45 18.74
CA PRO A 377 14.46 8.41 17.78
C PRO A 377 15.25 7.74 16.64
N VAL A 378 15.16 8.32 15.45
CA VAL A 378 15.87 7.87 14.26
C VAL A 378 16.59 9.03 13.60
N LYS A 379 17.62 8.75 12.80
CA LYS A 379 18.32 9.76 12.00
C LYS A 379 18.03 9.53 10.53
N VAL A 380 17.58 10.58 9.85
CA VAL A 380 17.25 10.57 8.42
C VAL A 380 18.10 11.61 7.68
N ASP A 381 18.43 11.33 6.42
CA ASP A 381 19.20 12.23 5.57
C ASP A 381 18.24 12.98 4.63
N VAL A 382 18.28 14.31 4.70
CA VAL A 382 17.53 15.22 3.84
C VAL A 382 18.51 16.07 3.05
N ALA A 383 19.19 15.45 2.09
CA ALA A 383 20.27 16.08 1.32
C ALA A 383 19.85 17.38 0.61
N GLU A 384 18.70 17.37 -0.07
CA GLU A 384 18.17 18.54 -0.79
C GLU A 384 17.71 19.65 0.16
N GLY A 385 17.25 19.25 1.36
CA GLY A 385 16.75 20.16 2.37
C GLY A 385 15.47 20.90 1.97
N GLY A 386 15.10 21.88 2.78
CA GLY A 386 13.93 22.73 2.56
C GLY A 386 13.50 23.42 3.85
N THR A 387 12.36 24.10 3.80
CA THR A 387 11.77 24.77 4.96
C THR A 387 10.87 23.78 5.70
N SER A 388 11.16 23.52 6.97
CA SER A 388 10.27 22.74 7.83
C SER A 388 8.98 23.52 8.09
N LEU A 389 7.83 22.92 7.79
CA LEU A 389 6.53 23.47 8.15
C LEU A 389 6.19 23.22 9.63
N VAL A 390 6.89 22.29 10.29
CA VAL A 390 6.74 22.01 11.73
C VAL A 390 7.46 23.07 12.57
N SER A 391 8.77 23.25 12.34
CA SER A 391 9.63 24.16 13.11
C SER A 391 9.86 25.53 12.47
N GLN A 392 9.41 25.76 11.23
CA GLN A 392 9.59 27.03 10.49
C GLN A 392 11.06 27.41 10.29
N THR A 393 11.94 26.41 10.22
CA THR A 393 13.38 26.57 10.02
C THR A 393 13.86 25.71 8.86
N ARG A 394 14.95 26.12 8.22
CA ARG A 394 15.57 25.31 7.17
C ARG A 394 16.13 24.01 7.77
N ARG A 395 15.79 22.87 7.17
CA ARG A 395 16.33 21.54 7.48
C ARG A 395 17.14 21.06 6.28
N GLN A 396 18.33 20.52 6.53
CA GLN A 396 19.18 19.92 5.50
C GLN A 396 20.18 18.96 6.14
N GLY A 397 20.57 17.91 5.40
CA GLY A 397 21.51 16.90 5.84
C GLY A 397 20.88 15.96 6.87
N ARG A 398 21.69 15.50 7.83
CA ARG A 398 21.24 14.51 8.82
C ARG A 398 20.43 15.17 9.93
N ILE A 399 19.13 14.87 9.98
CA ILE A 399 18.22 15.33 11.03
C ILE A 399 17.80 14.15 11.93
N GLU A 400 17.48 14.46 13.18
CA GLU A 400 16.92 13.49 14.13
C GLU A 400 15.41 13.66 14.19
N LEU A 401 14.67 12.57 13.99
CA LEU A 401 13.23 12.49 14.21
C LEU A 401 12.99 11.78 15.55
N PRO A 402 12.33 12.42 16.53
CA PRO A 402 11.88 11.77 17.75
C PRO A 402 11.03 10.53 17.48
N GLU A 403 10.81 9.71 18.52
CA GLU A 403 9.85 8.60 18.41
C GLU A 403 8.45 9.11 18.02
N ARG A 404 7.73 8.36 17.18
CA ARG A 404 6.35 8.69 16.76
C ARG A 404 6.15 10.14 16.35
N SER A 405 7.07 10.64 15.53
CA SER A 405 7.07 12.04 15.10
C SER A 405 7.17 12.12 13.58
N LEU A 406 7.00 13.34 13.07
CA LEU A 406 7.21 13.64 11.66
C LEU A 406 7.90 14.99 11.47
N GLU A 407 8.46 15.16 10.28
CA GLU A 407 8.91 16.44 9.74
C GLU A 407 8.23 16.65 8.39
N ILE A 408 7.86 17.90 8.08
CA ILE A 408 7.24 18.26 6.79
C ILE A 408 8.14 19.28 6.14
N ILE A 409 8.76 18.92 5.02
CA ILE A 409 9.72 19.77 4.33
C ILE A 409 9.07 20.31 3.06
N CYS A 410 8.95 21.63 2.98
CA CYS A 410 8.58 22.34 1.77
C CYS A 410 9.83 22.71 0.98
N ARG A 411 9.87 22.32 -0.29
CA ARG A 411 10.94 22.65 -1.25
C ARG A 411 10.33 22.89 -2.64
N PRO A 412 11.01 23.59 -3.56
CA PRO A 412 10.55 23.67 -4.94
C PRO A 412 10.38 22.28 -5.56
N ALA A 413 9.35 22.09 -6.38
CA ALA A 413 9.19 20.86 -7.13
C ALA A 413 10.32 20.71 -8.16
N ASP A 414 10.83 19.49 -8.33
CA ASP A 414 11.72 19.18 -9.45
C ASP A 414 10.92 19.31 -10.75
N GLY A 415 11.35 20.22 -11.62
CA GLY A 415 10.69 20.51 -12.90
C GLY A 415 10.79 19.39 -13.94
#